data_AF-A0A957CKQ8-F1
#
_entry.id   AF-A0A957CKQ8-F1
#
_cell.length_a   1.000
_cell.length_b   1.000
_cell.length_c   1.000
_cell.angle_alpha   90.00
_cell.angle_beta   90.00
_cell.angle_gamma   90.00
#
_symmetry.space_group_name_H-M   'P 1'
#
loop_
_entity.id
_entity.type
_entity.pdbx_description
1 polymer ?
#
loop_
_entity_poly.entity_id
_entity_poly.type
_entity_poly.pdbx_seq_one_letter_code
_entity_poly.pdbx_strand_id
1 'polypeptide(L)'
;EAGASFASRSPMEIITADFKIYDAGGLNFGVSQVEVINRSQVREHLDSLRQALTELRDSKGLDFVVLMITDVVRRASHLLLTDDVPALSDLPYPRRSDGTLNAEGIVSRKMQLLPMILGALEG
;
A
#
# COMPACT_ATOMS: atom_id res chain seq x y z
N GLU A 1 4.05 19.30 -9.84
CA GLU A 1 5.27 18.48 -10.00
C GLU A 1 5.08 16.98 -9.69
N ALA A 2 4.21 16.56 -8.75
CA ALA A 2 4.07 15.12 -8.43
C ALA A 2 3.45 14.22 -9.53
N GLY A 3 2.63 14.76 -10.45
CA GLY A 3 2.02 13.98 -11.53
C GLY A 3 3.00 13.53 -12.64
N ALA A 4 4.15 14.20 -12.78
CA ALA A 4 5.19 13.82 -13.73
C ALA A 4 6.12 12.72 -13.18
N SER A 5 6.25 12.65 -11.85
CA SER A 5 7.16 11.71 -11.15
C SER A 5 6.68 10.26 -11.21
N PHE A 6 5.37 10.01 -11.27
CA PHE A 6 4.84 8.65 -11.33
C PHE A 6 5.05 7.99 -12.69
N ALA A 7 4.99 8.77 -13.78
CA ALA A 7 5.14 8.26 -15.14
C ALA A 7 6.62 8.08 -15.58
N SER A 8 7.56 8.74 -14.90
CA SER A 8 8.99 8.69 -15.25
C SER A 8 9.80 7.70 -14.42
N ARG A 9 9.19 7.07 -13.40
CA ARG A 9 9.84 6.13 -12.49
C ARG A 9 9.36 4.71 -12.76
N SER A 10 10.24 3.74 -12.55
CA SER A 10 9.85 2.34 -12.62
C SER A 10 8.92 1.97 -11.44
N PRO A 11 8.06 0.96 -11.58
CA PRO A 11 7.23 0.46 -10.49
C PRO A 11 8.05 0.10 -9.23
N MET A 12 9.22 -0.51 -9.39
CA MET A 12 10.11 -0.87 -8.28
C MET A 12 10.66 0.37 -7.56
N GLU A 13 11.05 1.42 -8.29
CA GLU A 13 11.47 2.69 -7.68
C GLU A 13 10.34 3.35 -6.91
N ILE A 14 9.11 3.30 -7.45
CA ILE A 14 7.93 3.87 -6.80
C ILE A 14 7.68 3.19 -5.46
N ILE A 15 7.60 1.87 -5.43
CA ILE A 15 7.23 1.12 -4.22
C ILE A 15 8.34 1.08 -3.16
N THR A 16 9.60 1.31 -3.54
CA THR A 16 10.73 1.30 -2.59
C THR A 16 11.05 2.69 -2.03
N ALA A 17 10.53 3.77 -2.61
CA ALA A 17 10.85 5.15 -2.24
C ALA A 17 10.57 5.46 -0.75
N ASP A 18 9.41 5.03 -0.26
CA ASP A 18 9.04 5.11 1.16
C ASP A 18 8.55 3.74 1.64
N PHE A 19 9.47 2.79 1.73
CA PHE A 19 9.21 1.45 2.21
C PHE A 19 9.77 1.22 3.62
N LYS A 20 8.98 0.57 4.48
CA LYS A 20 9.39 0.14 5.82
C LYS A 20 8.94 -1.30 6.08
N ILE A 21 9.78 -2.04 6.81
CA ILE A 21 9.52 -3.41 7.25
C ILE A 21 9.14 -3.37 8.73
N TYR A 22 8.22 -4.24 9.11
CA TYR A 22 7.69 -4.40 10.45
C TYR A 22 7.51 -5.88 10.75
N ASP A 23 7.45 -6.21 12.03
CA ASP A 23 7.07 -7.53 12.54
C ASP A 23 5.94 -7.37 13.56
N ALA A 24 4.90 -8.19 13.46
CA ALA A 24 3.78 -8.24 14.42
C ALA A 24 2.95 -9.51 14.22
N GLY A 25 2.36 -10.05 15.29
CA GLY A 25 1.50 -11.23 15.20
C GLY A 25 2.20 -12.48 14.63
N GLY A 26 3.53 -12.54 14.75
CA GLY A 26 4.35 -13.61 14.15
C GLY A 26 4.56 -13.49 12.63
N LEU A 27 4.14 -12.38 12.01
CA LEU A 27 4.30 -12.09 10.58
C LEU A 27 5.29 -10.94 10.37
N ASN A 28 6.13 -11.05 9.35
CA ASN A 28 7.01 -10.02 8.83
C ASN A 28 6.37 -9.36 7.61
N PHE A 29 6.17 -8.05 7.65
CA PHE A 29 5.45 -7.37 6.57
C PHE A 29 6.07 -6.03 6.19
N GLY A 30 5.76 -5.59 4.97
CA GLY A 30 6.18 -4.31 4.45
C GLY A 30 5.03 -3.32 4.30
N VAL A 31 5.28 -2.04 4.55
CA VAL A 31 4.35 -0.97 4.19
C VAL A 31 5.06 0.11 3.38
N SER A 32 4.65 0.23 2.11
CA SER A 32 5.08 1.27 1.18
C SER A 32 4.07 2.41 1.15
N GLN A 33 4.51 3.64 0.91
CA GLN A 33 3.64 4.77 0.63
C GLN A 33 4.08 5.51 -0.63
N VAL A 34 3.11 5.86 -1.48
CA VAL A 34 3.29 6.77 -2.61
C VAL A 34 2.21 7.84 -2.60
N GLU A 35 2.61 9.09 -2.83
CA GLU A 35 1.70 10.23 -2.92
C GLU A 35 1.44 10.60 -4.38
N VAL A 36 0.17 10.81 -4.72
CA VAL A 36 -0.27 11.19 -6.05
C VAL A 36 -1.23 12.37 -6.01
N ILE A 37 -1.18 13.21 -7.03
CA ILE A 37 -2.16 14.30 -7.22
C ILE A 37 -3.36 13.81 -8.03
N ASN A 38 -3.15 12.83 -8.93
CA ASN A 38 -4.20 12.27 -9.77
C ASN A 38 -4.21 10.74 -9.74
N ARG A 39 -5.35 10.16 -9.32
CA ARG A 39 -5.53 8.71 -9.22
C ARG A 39 -5.64 8.01 -10.58
N SER A 40 -6.00 8.72 -11.65
CA SER A 40 -6.16 8.08 -12.97
C SER A 40 -4.85 7.44 -13.45
N GLN A 41 -3.72 8.11 -13.19
CA GLN A 41 -2.39 7.62 -13.54
C GLN A 41 -2.08 6.30 -12.82
N VAL A 42 -2.44 6.18 -11.54
CA VAL A 42 -2.17 4.95 -10.77
C VAL A 42 -2.94 3.77 -11.33
N ARG A 43 -4.18 3.98 -11.79
CA ARG A 43 -5.03 2.90 -12.28
C ARG A 43 -4.42 2.20 -13.49
N GLU A 44 -3.77 2.94 -14.38
CA GLU A 44 -3.10 2.40 -15.58
C GLU A 44 -1.85 1.58 -15.24
N HIS A 45 -1.24 1.82 -14.07
CA HIS A 45 -0.03 1.13 -13.61
C HIS A 45 -0.30 0.11 -12.50
N LEU A 46 -1.57 -0.11 -12.11
CA LEU A 46 -1.90 -0.88 -10.92
C LEU A 46 -1.38 -2.32 -10.99
N ASP A 47 -1.47 -2.95 -12.16
CA ASP A 47 -0.98 -4.32 -12.35
C ASP A 47 0.54 -4.40 -12.29
N SER A 48 1.25 -3.45 -12.90
CA SER A 48 2.72 -3.37 -12.81
C SER A 48 3.20 -3.10 -11.39
N LEU A 49 2.47 -2.27 -10.63
CA LEU A 49 2.76 -2.04 -9.21
C LEU A 49 2.51 -3.29 -8.39
N ARG A 50 1.40 -4.01 -8.64
CA ARG A 50 1.09 -5.28 -7.97
C ARG A 50 2.19 -6.32 -8.22
N GLN A 51 2.65 -6.45 -9.46
CA GLN A 51 3.76 -7.33 -9.80
C GLN A 51 5.03 -6.93 -9.06
N ALA A 52 5.46 -5.67 -9.16
CA ALA A 52 6.66 -5.19 -8.48
C ALA A 52 6.57 -5.33 -6.95
N LEU A 53 5.38 -5.13 -6.36
CA LEU A 53 5.15 -5.28 -4.93
C LEU A 53 5.29 -6.74 -4.50
N THR A 54 4.82 -7.67 -5.33
CA THR A 54 4.96 -9.13 -5.13
C THR A 54 6.42 -9.55 -5.23
N GLU A 55 7.15 -9.08 -6.25
CA GLU A 55 8.59 -9.30 -6.38
C GLU A 55 9.36 -8.73 -5.18
N LEU A 56 8.99 -7.54 -4.71
CA LEU A 56 9.60 -6.92 -3.53
C LEU A 56 9.35 -7.76 -2.27
N ARG A 57 8.11 -8.23 -2.04
CA ARG A 57 7.76 -9.14 -0.95
C ARG A 57 8.66 -10.38 -0.97
N ASP A 58 8.72 -11.06 -2.11
CA ASP A 58 9.48 -12.30 -2.28
C ASP A 58 10.99 -12.07 -2.06
N SER A 59 11.54 -11.02 -2.66
CA SER A 59 12.96 -10.67 -2.54
C SER A 59 13.40 -10.38 -1.09
N LYS A 60 12.45 -9.98 -0.24
CA LYS A 60 12.69 -9.67 1.17
C LYS A 60 12.24 -10.78 2.13
N GLY A 61 11.63 -11.86 1.62
CA GLY A 61 11.08 -12.94 2.43
C GLY A 61 9.99 -12.46 3.40
N LEU A 62 9.14 -11.53 2.95
CA LEU A 62 8.04 -11.00 3.77
C LEU A 62 6.77 -11.83 3.57
N ASP A 63 5.94 -11.94 4.61
CA ASP A 63 4.66 -12.64 4.55
C ASP A 63 3.65 -11.88 3.70
N PHE A 64 3.67 -10.55 3.76
CA PHE A 64 2.90 -9.68 2.88
C PHE A 64 3.47 -8.27 2.82
N VAL A 65 3.01 -7.51 1.83
CA VAL A 65 3.29 -6.09 1.66
C VAL A 65 2.02 -5.32 1.33
N VAL A 66 1.87 -4.15 1.96
CA VAL A 66 0.81 -3.16 1.67
C VAL A 66 1.42 -1.94 1.01
N LEU A 67 0.92 -1.56 -0.16
CA LEU A 67 1.18 -0.26 -0.79
C LEU A 67 0.02 0.69 -0.51
N MET A 68 0.33 1.80 0.16
CA MET A 68 -0.58 2.91 0.43
C MET A 68 -0.42 3.98 -0.66
N ILE A 69 -1.43 4.10 -1.53
CA ILE A 69 -1.48 5.11 -2.59
C ILE A 69 -2.33 6.28 -2.08
N THR A 70 -1.68 7.37 -1.68
CA THR A 70 -2.33 8.53 -1.07
C THR A 70 -2.64 9.59 -2.12
N ASP A 71 -3.92 9.89 -2.33
CA ASP A 71 -4.34 11.09 -3.07
C ASP A 71 -4.28 12.29 -2.12
N VAL A 72 -3.27 13.13 -2.29
CA VAL A 72 -3.01 14.26 -1.38
C VAL A 72 -4.08 15.36 -1.49
N VAL A 73 -4.76 15.45 -2.64
CA VAL A 73 -5.81 16.44 -2.88
C VAL A 73 -7.10 16.03 -2.17
N ARG A 74 -7.49 14.75 -2.32
CA ARG A 74 -8.70 14.20 -1.70
C ARG A 74 -8.47 13.73 -0.26
N ARG A 75 -7.24 13.75 0.23
CA ARG A 75 -6.84 13.29 1.57
C ARG A 75 -7.36 11.89 1.90
N ALA A 76 -7.21 10.96 0.95
CA ALA A 76 -7.66 9.57 1.10
C ALA A 76 -6.73 8.64 0.33
N SER A 77 -6.68 7.38 0.76
CA SER A 77 -5.76 6.40 0.20
C SER A 77 -6.46 5.17 -0.37
N HIS A 78 -5.83 4.53 -1.34
CA HIS A 78 -6.13 3.15 -1.72
C HIS A 78 -5.01 2.24 -1.22
N LEU A 79 -5.38 1.07 -0.70
CA LEU A 79 -4.44 0.08 -0.22
C LEU A 79 -4.37 -1.08 -1.19
N LEU A 80 -3.20 -1.36 -1.73
CA LEU A 80 -2.92 -2.53 -2.54
C LEU A 80 -2.16 -3.54 -1.69
N LEU A 81 -2.74 -4.73 -1.51
CA LEU A 81 -2.13 -5.83 -0.80
C LEU A 81 -1.59 -6.86 -1.81
N THR A 82 -0.45 -7.45 -1.48
CA THR A 82 0.15 -8.57 -2.24
C THR A 82 -0.58 -9.88 -1.99
N ASP A 83 -1.08 -10.07 -0.78
CA ASP A 83 -1.74 -11.29 -0.33
C ASP A 83 -3.01 -10.94 0.45
N ASP A 84 -4.00 -11.83 0.40
CA ASP A 84 -5.14 -11.76 1.31
C ASP A 84 -4.72 -12.31 2.67
N VAL A 85 -4.55 -11.39 3.63
CA VAL A 85 -4.19 -11.72 5.02
C VAL A 85 -5.48 -11.79 5.83
N PRO A 86 -5.87 -12.96 6.39
CA PRO A 86 -7.13 -13.09 7.12
C PRO A 86 -7.29 -12.09 8.25
N ALA A 87 -6.23 -11.82 9.02
CA ALA A 87 -6.26 -10.82 10.10
C ALA A 87 -6.60 -9.40 9.61
N LEU A 88 -6.31 -9.06 8.34
CA LEU A 88 -6.60 -7.74 7.77
C LEU A 88 -7.99 -7.65 7.15
N SER A 89 -8.78 -8.74 7.10
CA SER A 89 -10.12 -8.72 6.52
C SER A 89 -11.10 -7.83 7.27
N ASP A 90 -10.86 -7.66 8.58
CA ASP A 90 -11.74 -6.92 9.49
C ASP A 90 -11.41 -5.42 9.55
N LEU A 91 -10.39 -4.99 8.79
CA LEU A 91 -10.12 -3.57 8.63
C LEU A 91 -11.33 -2.86 8.03
N PRO A 92 -11.69 -1.65 8.50
CA PRO A 92 -12.87 -0.91 8.05
C PRO A 92 -12.66 -0.24 6.67
N TYR A 93 -11.96 -0.91 5.75
CA TYR A 93 -11.63 -0.41 4.42
C TYR A 93 -12.32 -1.26 3.36
N PRO A 94 -13.43 -0.76 2.76
CA PRO A 94 -14.19 -1.55 1.81
C PRO A 94 -13.36 -1.86 0.55
N ARG A 95 -13.49 -3.09 0.05
CA ARG A 95 -12.80 -3.54 -1.16
C ARG A 95 -13.44 -2.93 -2.41
N ARG A 96 -12.59 -2.51 -3.34
CA ARG A 96 -12.95 -1.91 -4.63
C ARG A 96 -12.89 -2.96 -5.74
N SER A 97 -13.50 -2.65 -6.88
CA SER A 97 -13.52 -3.53 -8.06
C SER A 97 -12.13 -3.79 -8.67
N ASP A 98 -11.14 -2.93 -8.40
CA ASP A 98 -9.75 -3.08 -8.83
C ASP A 98 -8.89 -3.91 -7.83
N GLY A 99 -9.55 -4.47 -6.80
CA GLY A 99 -8.94 -5.29 -5.77
C GLY A 99 -8.24 -4.51 -4.65
N THR A 100 -8.19 -3.18 -4.72
CA THR A 100 -7.65 -2.34 -3.64
C THR A 100 -8.68 -2.08 -2.54
N LEU A 101 -8.24 -1.72 -1.34
CA LEU A 101 -9.12 -1.27 -0.26
C LEU A 101 -9.22 0.26 -0.23
N ASN A 102 -10.40 0.79 0.04
CA ASN A 102 -10.62 2.24 0.14
C ASN A 102 -10.41 2.72 1.58
N ALA A 103 -9.30 3.40 1.84
CA ALA A 103 -8.94 3.94 3.15
C ALA A 103 -9.19 5.47 3.18
N GLU A 104 -10.45 5.85 3.39
CA GLU A 104 -10.88 7.25 3.42
C GLU A 104 -10.34 7.98 4.66
N GLY A 105 -9.84 9.21 4.50
CA GLY A 105 -9.24 10.00 5.59
C GLY A 105 -7.86 9.51 6.06
N ILE A 106 -7.36 8.39 5.55
CA ILE A 106 -6.05 7.85 5.87
C ILE A 106 -5.02 8.42 4.89
N VAL A 107 -4.05 9.18 5.38
CA VAL A 107 -2.99 9.84 4.58
C VAL A 107 -1.58 9.60 5.11
N SER A 108 -1.46 9.13 6.36
CA SER A 108 -0.18 8.82 6.99
C SER A 108 -0.03 7.32 7.22
N ARG A 109 0.99 6.71 6.58
CA ARG A 109 1.39 5.34 6.90
C ARG A 109 1.66 5.16 8.39
N LYS A 110 2.49 6.02 8.99
CA LYS A 110 2.96 5.84 10.37
C LYS A 110 1.89 6.12 11.42
N MET A 111 1.15 7.22 11.26
CA MET A 111 0.24 7.69 12.31
C MET A 111 -1.16 7.06 12.23
N GLN A 112 -1.55 6.54 11.06
CA GLN A 112 -2.93 6.11 10.82
C GLN A 112 -3.02 4.68 10.32
N LEU A 113 -2.29 4.32 9.25
CA LEU A 113 -2.40 2.97 8.68
C LEU A 113 -1.73 1.89 9.54
N LEU A 114 -0.48 2.14 9.95
CA LEU A 114 0.32 1.17 10.70
C LEU A 114 -0.36 0.74 12.02
N PRO A 115 -0.90 1.65 12.87
CA PRO A 115 -1.62 1.24 14.07
C PRO A 115 -2.81 0.31 13.80
N MET A 116 -3.52 0.51 12.69
CA MET A 116 -4.65 -0.35 12.30
C MET A 116 -4.18 -1.75 11.88
N ILE A 117 -3.07 -1.83 11.15
CA ILE A 117 -2.47 -3.12 10.77
C ILE A 117 -1.98 -3.85 12.03
N LEU A 118 -1.23 -3.17 12.91
CA LEU A 118 -0.71 -3.77 14.14
C LEU A 118 -1.84 -4.28 15.04
N GLY A 119 -2.86 -3.45 15.28
CA GLY A 119 -4.01 -3.84 16.09
C GLY A 119 -4.79 -5.03 15.52
N ALA A 120 -4.82 -5.19 14.20
CA ALA A 120 -5.45 -6.33 13.54
C ALA A 120 -4.60 -7.61 13.60
N LEU A 121 -3.27 -7.50 13.64
CA LEU A 121 -2.35 -8.64 13.72
C LEU A 121 -2.10 -9.13 15.16
N GLU A 122 -2.22 -8.23 16.14
CA GLU A 122 -1.95 -8.52 17.56
C GLU A 122 -3.21 -8.79 18.38
N GLY A 123 -4.39 -8.49 17.82
CA GLY A 123 -5.70 -8.75 18.43
C GLY A 123 -6.18 -10.18 18.21
#